data_AF-A0A7C5LAX5-F1
#
_entry.id   AF-A0A7C5LAX5-F1
#
_cell.length_a   1.000
_cell.length_b   1.000
_cell.length_c   1.000
_cell.angle_alpha   90.00
_cell.angle_beta   90.00
_cell.angle_gamma   90.00
#
_symmetry.space_group_name_H-M   'P 1'
#
loop_
_entity.id
_entity.type
_entity.pdbx_description
1 polymer ?
#
loop_
_entity_poly.entity_id
_entity_poly.type
_entity_poly.pdbx_seq_one_letter_code
_entity_poly.pdbx_strand_id
1 'polypeptide(L)'
;DSILASGTVLAANTYVTNDINTTSGTISAGTTLSSDVTTSGSNTLTYAMTAESGSVLASGSVLAANAGGAASVALSDETGLTLSDLSVLTAEDAQNAIAIAEAAVDAISALRSNAGAIENQFSSAVTNLSTSKLNLENAYSRMMDIDFADETATYARYQVLVQSGAFALAQANAITANVLDLLQGGS
;
A
#
# COMPACT_ATOMS: atom_id res chain seq x y z
N ASP A 1 -18.21 37.79 -8.66
CA ASP A 1 -17.14 37.52 -9.64
C ASP A 1 -15.85 37.20 -8.91
N SER A 2 -15.16 36.16 -9.35
CA SER A 2 -13.85 35.80 -8.78
C SER A 2 -12.77 36.63 -9.47
N ILE A 3 -11.66 36.91 -8.80
CA ILE A 3 -10.54 37.67 -9.35
C ILE A 3 -9.27 36.85 -9.15
N LEU A 4 -8.56 36.60 -10.26
CA LEU A 4 -7.17 36.14 -10.20
C LEU A 4 -6.26 37.37 -10.11
N ALA A 5 -5.50 37.48 -9.04
CA ALA A 5 -4.52 38.55 -8.90
C ALA A 5 -3.37 38.37 -9.89
N SER A 6 -2.67 39.47 -10.19
CA SER A 6 -1.43 39.45 -10.98
C SER A 6 -0.40 38.53 -10.33
N GLY A 7 0.34 37.76 -11.13
CA GLY A 7 1.33 36.81 -10.62
C GLY A 7 0.77 35.42 -10.30
N THR A 8 -0.55 35.20 -10.47
CA THR A 8 -1.17 33.86 -10.34
C THR A 8 -0.64 32.95 -11.44
N VAL A 9 -0.21 31.74 -11.08
CA VAL A 9 0.27 30.73 -12.02
C VAL A 9 -0.85 29.74 -12.31
N LEU A 10 -1.28 29.68 -13.57
CA LEU A 10 -2.17 28.66 -14.08
C LEU A 10 -1.32 27.53 -14.65
N ALA A 11 -1.47 26.31 -14.15
CA ALA A 11 -0.69 25.18 -14.62
C ALA A 11 -1.09 24.77 -16.05
N ALA A 12 -0.17 24.11 -16.77
CA ALA A 12 -0.46 23.46 -18.04
C ALA A 12 -1.70 22.55 -17.91
N ASN A 13 -2.45 22.40 -19.00
CA ASN A 13 -3.73 21.69 -19.09
C ASN A 13 -4.93 22.36 -18.36
N THR A 14 -4.73 23.50 -17.72
CA THR A 14 -5.85 24.32 -17.22
C THR A 14 -6.73 24.80 -18.37
N TYR A 15 -8.05 24.60 -18.23
CA TYR A 15 -9.05 25.09 -19.19
C TYR A 15 -9.53 26.48 -18.80
N VAL A 16 -9.34 27.44 -19.71
CA VAL A 16 -9.62 28.84 -19.49
C VAL A 16 -11.00 29.21 -20.02
N THR A 17 -11.88 29.73 -19.17
CA THR A 17 -13.28 30.09 -19.53
C THR A 17 -13.50 31.58 -19.78
N ASN A 18 -12.48 32.41 -19.50
CA ASN A 18 -12.51 33.86 -19.63
C ASN A 18 -11.23 34.32 -20.33
N ASP A 19 -11.24 35.48 -20.98
CA ASP A 19 -9.98 36.04 -21.47
C ASP A 19 -9.08 36.39 -20.28
N ILE A 20 -7.86 35.85 -20.26
CA ILE A 20 -6.88 36.06 -19.19
C ILE A 20 -5.69 36.82 -19.73
N ASN A 21 -5.39 37.97 -19.12
CA ASN A 21 -4.17 38.71 -19.35
C ASN A 21 -3.02 38.03 -18.61
N THR A 22 -1.95 37.75 -19.34
CA THR A 22 -0.76 37.06 -18.86
C THR A 22 0.48 37.87 -19.19
N THR A 23 1.63 37.54 -18.59
CA THR A 23 2.90 38.22 -18.89
C THR A 23 3.31 38.07 -20.37
N SER A 24 2.86 36.99 -21.02
CA SER A 24 3.17 36.66 -22.42
C SER A 24 2.10 37.11 -23.42
N GLY A 25 1.03 37.78 -22.95
CA GLY A 25 -0.10 38.22 -23.78
C GLY A 25 -1.47 37.77 -23.25
N THR A 26 -2.53 38.00 -24.00
CA THR A 26 -3.89 37.58 -23.61
C THR A 26 -4.17 36.17 -24.12
N ILE A 27 -4.63 35.30 -23.21
CA ILE A 27 -5.15 33.97 -23.52
C ILE A 27 -6.66 34.08 -23.66
N SER A 28 -7.21 33.65 -24.79
CA SER A 28 -8.64 33.74 -25.05
C SER A 28 -9.44 32.65 -24.31
N ALA A 29 -10.69 32.95 -23.98
CA ALA A 29 -11.61 31.94 -23.47
C ALA A 29 -11.74 30.73 -24.43
N GLY A 30 -11.84 29.53 -23.86
CA GLY A 30 -11.95 28.27 -24.60
C GLY A 30 -10.63 27.58 -24.90
N THR A 31 -9.49 28.14 -24.47
CA THR A 31 -8.18 27.50 -24.65
C THR A 31 -7.80 26.63 -23.46
N THR A 32 -7.18 25.49 -23.75
CA THR A 32 -6.43 24.70 -22.76
C THR A 32 -4.96 25.08 -22.81
N LEU A 33 -4.37 25.42 -21.66
CA LEU A 33 -2.97 25.83 -21.60
C LEU A 33 -2.02 24.67 -21.97
N SER A 34 -1.02 24.93 -22.80
CA SER A 34 0.01 23.92 -23.15
C SER A 34 1.24 23.96 -22.23
N SER A 35 1.34 24.98 -21.37
CA SER A 35 2.44 25.21 -20.44
C SER A 35 1.91 26.08 -19.29
N ASP A 36 2.67 26.17 -18.20
CA ASP A 36 2.32 27.04 -17.09
C ASP A 36 2.34 28.51 -17.53
N VAL A 37 1.35 29.29 -17.09
CA VAL A 37 1.21 30.69 -17.47
C VAL A 37 0.95 31.56 -16.25
N THR A 38 1.70 32.66 -16.14
CA THR A 38 1.54 33.65 -15.08
C THR A 38 0.65 34.79 -15.54
N THR A 39 -0.40 35.09 -14.78
CA THR A 39 -1.31 36.22 -15.04
C THR A 39 -0.58 37.56 -14.89
N SER A 40 -0.98 38.54 -15.71
CA SER A 40 -0.57 39.93 -15.61
C SER A 40 -1.80 40.79 -15.30
N GLY A 41 -1.67 41.67 -14.31
CA GLY A 41 -2.80 42.43 -13.80
C GLY A 41 -3.88 41.55 -13.14
N SER A 42 -4.91 42.19 -12.59
CA SER A 42 -6.05 41.49 -12.01
C SER A 42 -7.02 41.06 -13.11
N ASN A 43 -7.38 39.78 -13.13
CA ASN A 43 -8.29 39.21 -14.11
C ASN A 43 -9.62 38.85 -13.43
N THR A 44 -10.72 39.47 -13.85
CA THR A 44 -12.06 39.17 -13.34
C THR A 44 -12.66 38.00 -14.11
N LEU A 45 -13.00 36.94 -13.37
CA LEU A 45 -13.62 35.73 -13.88
C LEU A 45 -15.13 35.88 -13.78
N THR A 46 -15.75 36.02 -14.94
CA THR A 46 -17.22 36.00 -15.10
C THR A 46 -17.76 34.58 -15.00
N TYR A 47 -16.97 33.57 -15.38
CA TYR A 47 -17.31 32.15 -15.30
C TYR A 47 -16.28 31.39 -14.46
N ALA A 48 -16.70 30.25 -13.90
CA ALA A 48 -15.80 29.38 -13.15
C ALA A 48 -14.76 28.74 -14.08
N MET A 49 -13.49 28.87 -13.72
CA MET A 49 -12.36 28.21 -14.39
C MET A 49 -11.96 26.92 -13.67
N THR A 50 -11.51 25.92 -14.42
CA THR A 50 -10.98 24.67 -13.86
C THR A 50 -9.46 24.74 -13.85
N ALA A 51 -8.88 25.00 -12.69
CA ALA A 51 -7.43 24.97 -12.50
C ALA A 51 -6.92 23.53 -12.40
N GLU A 52 -5.82 23.23 -13.11
CA GLU A 52 -5.15 21.93 -13.01
C GLU A 52 -4.28 21.85 -11.74
N SER A 53 -3.99 20.62 -11.29
CA SER A 53 -3.08 20.38 -10.18
C SER A 53 -1.73 21.09 -10.37
N GLY A 54 -1.28 21.81 -9.34
CA GLY A 54 -0.06 22.63 -9.39
C GLY A 54 -0.28 24.10 -9.73
N SER A 55 -1.51 24.52 -10.05
CA SER A 55 -1.84 25.96 -10.18
C SER A 55 -1.68 26.67 -8.83
N VAL A 56 -1.13 27.89 -8.85
CA VAL A 56 -0.86 28.70 -7.65
C VAL A 56 -1.61 30.02 -7.77
N LEU A 57 -2.52 30.29 -6.83
CA LEU A 57 -3.19 31.58 -6.75
C LEU A 57 -2.31 32.60 -6.02
N ALA A 58 -2.14 33.78 -6.61
CA ALA A 58 -1.37 34.85 -5.97
C ALA A 58 -2.15 35.51 -4.82
N SER A 59 -1.42 36.06 -3.86
CA SER A 59 -1.95 36.92 -2.80
C SER A 59 -2.76 38.09 -3.36
N GLY A 60 -3.84 38.44 -2.67
CA GLY A 60 -4.85 39.40 -3.11
C GLY A 60 -5.86 38.84 -4.12
N SER A 61 -5.78 37.56 -4.50
CA SER A 61 -6.84 36.91 -5.27
C SER A 61 -8.10 36.80 -4.44
N VAL A 62 -9.27 36.92 -5.07
CA VAL A 62 -10.56 36.81 -4.39
C VAL A 62 -11.38 35.71 -5.06
N LEU A 63 -11.76 34.69 -4.30
CA LEU A 63 -12.68 33.67 -4.78
C LEU A 63 -14.08 34.08 -4.36
N ALA A 64 -14.95 34.34 -5.33
CA ALA A 64 -16.37 34.40 -5.06
C ALA A 64 -16.92 32.97 -4.96
N ALA A 65 -17.75 32.72 -3.95
CA ALA A 65 -18.52 31.48 -3.90
C ALA A 65 -19.45 31.35 -5.11
N ASN A 66 -19.59 30.13 -5.64
CA ASN A 66 -20.55 29.81 -6.68
C ASN A 66 -21.96 30.25 -6.22
N ALA A 67 -22.79 30.75 -7.15
CA ALA A 67 -24.08 31.38 -6.85
C ALA A 67 -24.92 30.50 -5.91
N GLY A 68 -24.90 30.83 -4.61
CA GLY A 68 -25.43 29.98 -3.53
C GLY A 68 -24.69 30.13 -2.19
N GLY A 69 -23.41 30.55 -2.19
CA GLY A 69 -22.67 30.91 -0.98
C GLY A 69 -22.43 32.42 -0.90
N ALA A 70 -22.79 33.06 0.21
CA ALA A 70 -22.57 34.49 0.41
C ALA A 70 -21.29 34.73 1.24
N ALA A 71 -20.12 34.47 0.64
CA ALA A 71 -18.84 34.98 1.15
C ALA A 71 -17.79 34.92 0.04
N SER A 72 -17.13 36.05 -0.22
CA SER A 72 -15.90 36.07 -1.01
C SER A 72 -14.72 35.86 -0.08
N VAL A 73 -13.83 34.92 -0.38
CA VAL A 73 -12.61 34.66 0.39
C VAL A 73 -11.45 35.35 -0.33
N ALA A 74 -10.78 36.28 0.35
CA ALA A 74 -9.52 36.85 -0.12
C ALA A 74 -8.35 35.97 0.31
N LEU A 75 -7.45 35.64 -0.61
CA LEU A 75 -6.20 34.95 -0.30
C LEU A 75 -5.16 35.99 0.12
N SER A 76 -4.52 35.81 1.27
CA SER A 76 -3.35 36.57 1.71
C SER A 76 -2.11 35.68 1.76
N ASP A 77 -0.93 36.28 1.58
CA ASP A 77 0.40 35.63 1.75
C ASP A 77 0.70 35.24 3.21
N GLU A 78 -0.25 35.42 4.13
CA GLU A 78 -0.10 34.91 5.49
C GLU A 78 0.01 33.39 5.39
N THR A 79 1.25 32.90 5.55
CA THR A 79 1.59 31.49 5.66
C THR A 79 0.53 30.85 6.53
N GLY A 80 -0.26 29.94 5.95
CA GLY A 80 -1.56 29.52 6.48
C GLY A 80 -1.60 29.53 8.00
N LEU A 81 -2.49 30.37 8.55
CA LEU A 81 -2.71 30.56 9.99
C LEU A 81 -2.47 29.24 10.74
N THR A 82 -1.32 29.14 11.41
CA THR A 82 -1.04 27.98 12.23
C THR A 82 -1.91 28.10 13.49
N LEU A 83 -2.21 27.00 14.19
CA LEU A 83 -2.94 27.06 15.47
C LEU A 83 -2.32 28.07 16.45
N SER A 84 -1.02 28.35 16.30
CA SER A 84 -0.21 29.27 17.11
C SER A 84 -0.54 30.75 16.87
N ASP A 85 -1.05 31.11 15.69
CA ASP A 85 -1.27 32.51 15.25
C ASP A 85 -2.73 32.94 15.42
N LEU A 86 -3.53 32.08 16.07
CA LEU A 86 -4.98 32.16 16.03
C LEU A 86 -5.52 33.04 17.16
N SER A 87 -5.93 34.25 16.79
CA SER A 87 -6.66 35.18 17.67
C SER A 87 -8.13 34.77 17.77
N VAL A 88 -8.77 34.97 18.93
CA VAL A 88 -10.22 34.78 19.13
C VAL A 88 -10.88 36.08 19.61
N LEU A 89 -10.18 37.21 19.42
CA LEU A 89 -10.64 38.51 19.94
C LEU A 89 -11.79 39.12 19.13
N THR A 90 -12.01 38.66 17.89
CA THR A 90 -13.12 39.09 17.04
C THR A 90 -13.98 37.91 16.60
N ALA A 91 -15.23 38.17 16.23
CA ALA A 91 -16.16 37.14 15.76
C ALA A 91 -15.74 36.50 14.43
N GLU A 92 -14.95 37.23 13.62
CA GLU A 92 -14.37 36.76 12.37
C GLU A 92 -13.18 35.84 12.64
N ASP A 93 -12.26 36.25 13.51
CA ASP A 93 -11.10 35.43 13.89
C ASP A 93 -11.53 34.14 14.58
N ALA A 94 -12.59 34.19 15.40
CA ALA A 94 -13.18 33.02 16.03
C ALA A 94 -13.75 32.00 15.02
N GLN A 95 -14.32 32.45 13.91
CA GLN A 95 -14.80 31.56 12.85
C GLN A 95 -13.64 30.94 12.06
N ASN A 96 -12.62 31.74 11.75
CA ASN A 96 -11.39 31.24 11.14
C ASN A 96 -10.70 30.21 12.04
N ALA A 97 -10.73 30.43 13.36
CA ALA A 97 -10.18 29.52 14.35
C ALA A 97 -10.86 28.15 14.37
N ILE A 98 -12.18 28.14 14.27
CA ILE A 98 -12.97 26.91 14.18
C ILE A 98 -12.61 26.16 12.89
N ALA A 99 -12.56 26.85 11.75
CA ALA A 99 -12.23 26.22 10.47
C ALA A 99 -10.83 25.58 10.45
N ILE A 100 -9.84 26.25 11.05
CA ILE A 100 -8.47 25.72 11.16
C ILE A 100 -8.43 24.51 12.10
N ALA A 101 -9.15 24.57 13.23
CA ALA A 101 -9.24 23.45 14.15
C ALA A 101 -9.93 22.23 13.52
N GLU A 102 -11.00 22.43 12.75
CA GLU A 102 -11.67 21.37 11.99
C GLU A 102 -10.71 20.73 10.98
N ALA A 103 -9.99 21.53 10.20
CA ALA A 103 -8.99 21.02 9.25
C ALA A 103 -7.88 20.23 9.94
N ALA A 104 -7.42 20.68 11.12
CA ALA A 104 -6.42 19.95 11.91
C ALA A 104 -6.97 18.62 12.46
N VAL A 105 -8.23 18.59 12.91
CA VAL A 105 -8.90 17.37 13.37
C VAL A 105 -9.09 16.38 12.22
N ASP A 106 -9.45 16.86 11.03
CA ASP A 106 -9.58 16.03 9.83
C ASP A 106 -8.23 15.43 9.41
N ALA A 107 -7.16 16.21 9.46
CA ALA A 107 -5.80 15.72 9.18
C ALA A 107 -5.36 14.63 10.17
N ILE A 108 -5.62 14.82 11.47
CA ILE A 108 -5.34 13.80 12.50
C ILE A 108 -6.20 12.56 12.26
N SER A 109 -7.46 12.72 11.91
CA SER A 109 -8.39 11.61 11.63
C SER A 109 -7.95 10.81 10.41
N ALA A 110 -7.48 11.48 9.35
CA ALA A 110 -6.89 10.84 8.18
C ALA A 110 -5.63 10.04 8.53
N LEU A 111 -4.74 10.60 9.35
CA LEU A 111 -3.55 9.89 9.84
C LEU A 111 -3.91 8.66 10.67
N ARG A 112 -4.88 8.77 11.60
CA ARG A 112 -5.36 7.64 12.40
C ARG A 112 -6.02 6.57 11.55
N SER A 113 -6.77 6.97 10.52
CA SER A 113 -7.39 6.04 9.56
C SER A 113 -6.32 5.24 8.79
N ASN A 114 -5.29 5.93 8.29
CA ASN A 114 -4.19 5.28 7.58
C ASN A 114 -3.41 4.32 8.50
N ALA A 115 -3.08 4.76 9.72
CA ALA A 115 -2.46 3.89 10.72
C ALA A 115 -3.32 2.65 11.02
N GLY A 116 -4.64 2.81 11.17
CA GLY A 116 -5.56 1.69 11.35
C GLY A 116 -5.60 0.73 10.16
N ALA A 117 -5.51 1.24 8.93
CA ALA A 117 -5.41 0.41 7.72
C ALA A 117 -4.11 -0.40 7.69
N ILE A 118 -2.98 0.21 8.06
CA ILE A 118 -1.68 -0.46 8.18
C ILE A 118 -1.72 -1.55 9.25
N GLU A 119 -2.29 -1.27 10.42
CA GLU A 119 -2.47 -2.26 11.49
C GLU A 119 -3.32 -3.46 11.03
N ASN A 120 -4.41 -3.22 10.30
CA ASN A 120 -5.23 -4.30 9.72
C ASN A 120 -4.44 -5.14 8.70
N GLN A 121 -3.64 -4.49 7.85
CA GLN A 121 -2.79 -5.18 6.90
C GLN A 121 -1.71 -6.01 7.61
N PHE A 122 -1.09 -5.46 8.65
CA PHE A 122 -0.08 -6.15 9.45
C PHE A 122 -0.67 -7.37 10.17
N SER A 123 -1.81 -7.22 10.83
CA SER A 123 -2.54 -8.32 11.48
C SER A 123 -2.92 -9.42 10.48
N SER A 124 -3.37 -9.05 9.28
CA SER A 124 -3.69 -10.00 8.21
C SER A 124 -2.44 -10.74 7.71
N ALA A 125 -1.33 -10.03 7.51
CA ALA A 125 -0.05 -10.60 7.10
C ALA A 125 0.50 -11.56 8.16
N VAL A 126 0.45 -11.20 9.44
CA VAL A 126 0.86 -12.05 10.56
C VAL A 126 0.01 -13.32 10.61
N THR A 127 -1.30 -13.21 10.47
CA THR A 127 -2.21 -14.37 10.48
C THR A 127 -1.89 -15.31 9.32
N ASN A 128 -1.75 -14.79 8.10
CA ASN A 128 -1.40 -15.58 6.92
C ASN A 128 -0.02 -16.26 7.05
N LEU A 129 0.96 -15.55 7.60
CA LEU A 129 2.30 -16.07 7.83
C LEU A 129 2.28 -17.19 8.88
N SER A 130 1.52 -17.01 9.97
CA SER A 130 1.36 -18.02 11.01
C SER A 130 0.72 -19.30 10.46
N THR A 131 -0.33 -19.18 9.65
CA THR A 131 -0.95 -20.32 8.97
C THR A 131 0.01 -21.00 7.99
N SER A 132 0.77 -20.22 7.20
CA SER A 132 1.78 -20.78 6.29
C SER A 132 2.89 -21.51 7.04
N LYS A 133 3.36 -20.95 8.16
CA LYS A 133 4.35 -21.59 9.04
C LYS A 133 3.82 -22.92 9.58
N LEU A 134 2.59 -22.94 10.09
CA LEU A 134 1.97 -24.16 10.62
C LEU A 134 1.80 -25.23 9.52
N ASN A 135 1.42 -24.82 8.31
CA ASN A 135 1.34 -25.74 7.16
C ASN A 135 2.72 -26.29 6.76
N LEU A 136 3.77 -25.46 6.79
CA LEU A 136 5.15 -25.86 6.52
C LEU A 136 5.68 -26.82 7.59
N GLU A 137 5.45 -26.54 8.87
CA GLU A 137 5.83 -27.41 9.97
C GLU A 137 5.14 -28.77 9.88
N ASN A 138 3.84 -28.80 9.54
CA ASN A 138 3.11 -30.05 9.30
C ASN A 138 3.64 -30.82 8.09
N ALA A 139 3.94 -30.14 6.98
CA ALA A 139 4.54 -30.77 5.80
C ALA A 139 5.93 -31.35 6.13
N TYR A 140 6.73 -30.63 6.91
CA TYR A 140 8.04 -31.07 7.37
C TYR A 140 7.95 -32.28 8.30
N SER A 141 7.03 -32.27 9.27
CA SER A 141 6.76 -33.43 10.13
C SER A 141 6.39 -34.66 9.31
N ARG A 142 5.51 -34.51 8.30
CA ARG A 142 5.09 -35.61 7.42
C ARG A 142 6.25 -36.14 6.58
N MET A 143 7.12 -35.28 6.07
CA MET A 143 8.33 -35.73 5.36
C MET A 143 9.24 -36.52 6.30
N MET A 144 9.52 -35.99 7.49
CA MET A 144 10.40 -36.64 8.47
C MET A 144 9.83 -38.00 8.92
N ASP A 145 8.52 -38.10 9.11
CA ASP A 145 7.84 -39.35 9.45
C ASP A 145 7.91 -40.38 8.31
N ILE A 146 7.80 -39.94 7.04
CA ILE A 146 7.97 -40.81 5.86
C ILE A 146 9.42 -41.31 5.77
N ASP A 147 10.40 -40.42 5.91
CA ASP A 147 11.82 -40.78 5.86
C ASP A 147 12.17 -41.78 6.99
N PHE A 148 11.65 -41.55 8.20
CA PHE A 148 11.83 -42.47 9.32
C PHE A 148 11.15 -43.82 9.08
N ALA A 149 9.94 -43.83 8.50
CA ALA A 149 9.23 -45.06 8.17
C ALA A 149 9.98 -45.89 7.11
N ASP A 150 10.54 -45.25 6.07
CA ASP A 150 11.31 -45.92 5.03
C ASP A 150 12.66 -46.46 5.55
N GLU A 151 13.37 -45.69 6.37
CA GLU A 151 14.60 -46.13 7.05
C GLU A 151 14.31 -47.33 7.97
N THR A 152 13.24 -47.25 8.77
CA THR A 152 12.83 -48.32 9.69
C THR A 152 12.39 -49.58 8.95
N ALA A 153 11.63 -49.44 7.85
CA ALA A 153 11.22 -50.57 7.01
C ALA A 153 12.41 -51.23 6.33
N THR A 154 13.37 -50.42 5.86
CA THR A 154 14.63 -50.90 5.26
C THR A 154 15.48 -51.63 6.29
N TYR A 155 15.65 -51.06 7.48
CA TYR A 155 16.37 -51.69 8.60
C TYR A 155 15.72 -53.02 9.01
N ALA A 156 14.39 -53.05 9.18
CA ALA A 156 13.64 -54.26 9.49
C ALA A 156 13.80 -55.33 8.39
N ARG A 157 13.74 -54.92 7.11
CA ARG A 157 13.97 -55.81 5.97
C ARG A 157 15.38 -56.39 6.00
N TYR A 158 16.40 -55.60 6.29
CA TYR A 158 17.78 -56.08 6.42
C TYR A 158 17.92 -57.07 7.59
N GLN A 159 17.33 -56.81 8.74
CA GLN A 159 17.35 -57.77 9.85
C GLN A 159 16.69 -59.11 9.47
N VAL A 160 15.52 -59.07 8.84
CA VAL A 160 14.83 -60.29 8.37
C VAL A 160 15.68 -61.02 7.34
N LEU A 161 16.35 -60.31 6.43
CA LEU A 161 17.24 -60.90 5.43
C LEU A 161 18.45 -61.59 6.09
N VAL A 162 19.07 -60.97 7.09
CA VAL A 162 20.19 -61.56 7.83
C VAL A 162 19.76 -62.82 8.59
N GLN A 163 18.62 -62.78 9.28
CA GLN A 163 18.08 -63.93 10.01
C GLN A 163 17.66 -65.06 9.06
N SER A 164 17.03 -64.72 7.92
CA SER A 164 16.64 -65.67 6.89
C SER A 164 17.85 -66.26 6.15
N GLY A 165 18.88 -65.46 5.91
CA GLY A 165 20.15 -65.91 5.32
C GLY A 165 20.91 -66.88 6.23
N ALA A 166 20.94 -66.61 7.54
CA ALA A 166 21.51 -67.53 8.52
C ALA A 166 20.71 -68.85 8.58
N PHE A 167 19.37 -68.79 8.56
CA PHE A 167 18.53 -69.98 8.52
C PHE A 167 18.68 -70.76 7.20
N ALA A 168 18.75 -70.07 6.07
CA ALA A 168 18.97 -70.68 4.76
C ALA A 168 20.34 -71.37 4.66
N LEU A 169 21.40 -70.75 5.21
CA LEU A 169 22.72 -71.37 5.32
C LEU A 169 22.70 -72.60 6.23
N ALA A 170 22.03 -72.53 7.38
CA ALA A 170 21.87 -73.68 8.27
C ALA A 170 21.10 -74.83 7.59
N GLN A 171 20.03 -74.51 6.86
CA GLN A 171 19.25 -75.48 6.10
C GLN A 171 20.06 -76.12 4.96
N ALA A 172 20.83 -75.32 4.20
CA ALA A 172 21.69 -75.82 3.12
C ALA A 172 22.82 -76.71 3.65
N ASN A 173 23.42 -76.36 4.78
CA ASN A 173 24.42 -77.20 5.47
C ASN A 173 23.82 -78.53 5.93
N ALA A 174 22.62 -78.53 6.50
CA ALA A 174 21.93 -79.75 6.93
C ALA A 174 21.60 -80.68 5.75
N ILE A 175 21.13 -80.12 4.62
CA ILE A 175 20.87 -80.88 3.40
C ILE A 175 22.18 -81.49 2.84
N THR A 176 23.28 -80.72 2.85
CA THR A 176 24.58 -81.19 2.36
C THR A 176 25.14 -82.33 3.22
N ALA A 177 24.99 -82.26 4.54
CA ALA A 177 25.36 -83.34 5.45
C ALA A 177 24.56 -84.62 5.17
N ASN A 178 23.24 -84.51 4.97
CA ASN A 178 22.40 -85.66 4.63
C ASN A 178 22.77 -86.28 3.27
N VAL A 179 23.18 -85.48 2.28
CA VAL A 179 23.65 -86.00 0.99
C VAL A 179 24.99 -86.72 1.12
N LEU A 180 25.91 -86.22 1.94
CA LEU A 180 27.18 -86.89 2.23
C LEU A 180 26.98 -88.20 2.99
N ASP A 181 25.97 -88.27 3.85
CA ASP A 181 25.57 -89.48 4.57
C ASP A 181 24.97 -90.53 3.60
N LEU A 182 24.18 -90.09 2.62
CA LEU A 182 23.66 -90.96 1.54
C LEU A 182 24.75 -91.44 0.56
N LEU A 183 25.81 -90.65 0.35
CA LEU A 183 26.95 -91.04 -0.49
C LEU A 183 27.97 -91.94 0.24
N GLN A 184 28.06 -91.89 1.57
CA GLN A 184 28.95 -92.75 2.37
C GLN A 184 28.27 -94.01 2.92
N GLY A 185 26.96 -93.98 3.15
CA GLY A 185 26.17 -95.12 3.62
C GLY A 185 25.54 -95.98 2.53
N GLY A 186 25.77 -95.64 1.25
CA GLY A 186 25.18 -96.29 0.07
C GLY A 186 26.06 -97.35 -0.62
N SER A 187 27.13 -97.85 0.03
CA SER A 187 27.99 -98.93 -0.49
C SER A 187 28.15 -100.07 0.51
#